data_AF-A0A1D1XJ80-F1
#
_entry.id   AF-A0A1D1XJ80-F1
#
_cell.length_a   1.000
_cell.length_b   1.000
_cell.length_c   1.000
_cell.angle_alpha   90.00
_cell.angle_beta   90.00
_cell.angle_gamma   90.00
#
_symmetry.space_group_name_H-M   'P 1'
#
loop_
_entity.id
_entity.type
_entity.pdbx_description
1 polymer ?
#
loop_
_entity_poly.entity_id
_entity_poly.type
_entity_poly.pdbx_seq_one_letter_code
_entity_poly.pdbx_strand_id
1 'polypeptide(L)'
;VKQYFVNLDDTVTQKIVVHKSSPRGTHFRRAGPRQKDYFEPDEVHACIVTCGGLCPGLNTVIREIVCGLSHMYGVNKILGIEGGYRGFYARNTVALTPKFVNDIHKRGGTILGTSRGGHDTSKIVD
;
A
#
# COMPACT_ATOMS: atom_id res chain seq x y z
N VAL A 1 19.43 -22.91 -1.44
CA VAL A 1 18.36 -22.21 -0.67
C VAL A 1 17.30 -21.78 -1.67
N LYS A 2 16.02 -22.14 -1.50
CA LYS A 2 14.96 -21.78 -2.45
C LYS A 2 14.84 -20.26 -2.55
N GLN A 3 14.78 -19.74 -3.77
CA GLN A 3 14.76 -18.31 -4.04
C GLN A 3 13.33 -17.79 -3.82
N TYR A 4 13.09 -17.06 -2.72
CA TYR A 4 11.78 -16.47 -2.36
C TYR A 4 11.52 -15.11 -3.02
N PHE A 5 12.51 -14.57 -3.76
CA PHE A 5 12.43 -13.27 -4.41
C PHE A 5 11.96 -13.39 -5.86
N VAL A 6 11.19 -12.39 -6.28
CA VAL A 6 10.71 -12.27 -7.66
C VAL A 6 11.75 -11.53 -8.51
N ASN A 7 12.07 -12.10 -9.67
CA ASN A 7 13.05 -11.54 -10.60
C ASN A 7 12.53 -10.30 -11.32
N LEU A 8 13.44 -9.46 -11.83
CA LEU A 8 13.07 -8.22 -12.52
C LEU A 8 12.25 -8.48 -13.79
N ASP A 9 12.55 -9.57 -14.49
CA ASP A 9 11.90 -9.97 -15.74
C ASP A 9 10.71 -10.92 -15.56
N ASP A 10 10.30 -11.19 -14.31
CA ASP A 10 9.14 -12.05 -14.03
C ASP A 10 7.84 -11.31 -14.41
N THR A 11 7.08 -11.91 -15.32
CA THR A 11 5.85 -11.33 -15.85
C THR A 11 4.69 -12.33 -15.83
N VAL A 12 3.48 -11.79 -15.70
CA VAL A 12 2.21 -12.51 -15.76
C VAL A 12 1.45 -12.07 -17.01
N THR A 13 1.03 -13.02 -17.83
CA THR A 13 0.30 -12.75 -19.07
C THR A 13 -1.13 -12.27 -18.79
N GLN A 14 -1.59 -11.24 -19.50
CA GLN A 14 -2.99 -10.82 -19.47
C GLN A 14 -3.92 -11.92 -20.03
N LYS A 15 -3.51 -12.55 -21.14
CA LYS A 15 -4.26 -13.59 -21.84
C LYS A 15 -3.46 -14.90 -21.80
N ILE A 16 -4.00 -15.89 -21.10
CA ILE A 16 -3.37 -17.21 -20.93
C ILE A 16 -3.64 -18.17 -22.09
N VAL A 17 -4.73 -17.96 -22.85
CA VAL A 17 -5.08 -18.77 -24.02
C VAL A 17 -4.67 -18.04 -25.29
N VAL A 18 -3.71 -18.59 -26.03
CA VAL A 18 -3.20 -18.05 -27.30
C VAL A 18 -3.10 -19.15 -28.34
N HIS A 19 -3.26 -18.79 -29.61
CA HIS A 19 -3.02 -19.70 -30.74
C HIS A 19 -1.67 -19.40 -31.38
N LYS A 20 -1.13 -20.35 -32.15
CA LYS A 20 0.18 -20.20 -32.82
C LYS A 20 0.27 -18.97 -33.73
N SER A 21 -0.86 -18.54 -34.30
CA SER A 21 -0.97 -17.34 -35.15
C SER A 21 -1.30 -16.06 -34.39
N SER A 22 -1.52 -16.13 -33.07
CA SER A 22 -1.85 -14.95 -32.27
C SER A 22 -0.63 -14.03 -32.13
N PRO A 23 -0.81 -12.71 -32.16
CA PRO A 23 0.26 -11.77 -31.84
C PRO A 23 0.73 -11.97 -30.39
N ARG A 24 1.95 -11.51 -30.09
CA ARG A 24 2.46 -11.49 -28.73
C ARG A 24 1.52 -10.65 -27.84
N GLY A 25 1.01 -11.26 -26.79
CA GLY A 25 0.05 -10.62 -25.89
C GLY A 25 0.70 -9.62 -24.93
N THR A 26 -0.15 -8.96 -24.14
CA THR A 26 0.28 -8.05 -23.07
C THR A 26 0.74 -8.85 -21.84
N HIS A 27 1.83 -8.40 -21.23
CA HIS A 27 2.39 -8.96 -20.00
C HIS A 27 2.47 -7.88 -18.92
N PHE A 28 2.17 -8.24 -17.67
CA PHE A 28 2.30 -7.39 -16.49
C PHE A 28 3.45 -7.85 -15.62
N ARG A 29 4.13 -6.93 -14.96
CA ARG A 29 5.21 -7.29 -14.04
C ARG A 29 4.66 -7.94 -12.77
N ARG A 30 5.27 -9.04 -12.34
CA ARG A 30 4.84 -9.74 -11.12
C ARG A 30 5.20 -8.93 -9.86
N ALA A 31 4.23 -8.67 -8.99
CA ALA A 31 4.48 -8.10 -7.67
C ALA A 31 5.09 -9.13 -6.71
N GLY A 32 5.90 -8.68 -5.75
CA GLY A 32 6.51 -9.54 -4.74
C GLY A 32 7.83 -8.98 -4.18
N PRO A 33 8.42 -9.60 -3.16
CA PRO A 33 9.67 -9.14 -2.57
C PRO A 33 10.82 -9.20 -3.58
N ARG A 34 11.75 -8.26 -3.49
CA ARG A 34 12.96 -8.19 -4.31
C ARG A 34 14.19 -8.42 -3.43
N GLN A 35 15.28 -8.87 -4.02
CA GLN A 35 16.53 -9.09 -3.28
C GLN A 35 17.17 -7.78 -2.79
N LYS A 36 16.87 -6.67 -3.47
CA LYS A 36 17.38 -5.34 -3.16
C LYS A 36 16.21 -4.38 -3.06
N ASP A 37 16.15 -3.65 -1.96
CA ASP A 37 15.23 -2.53 -1.77
C ASP A 37 15.85 -1.24 -2.29
N TYR A 38 15.02 -0.26 -2.60
CA TYR A 38 15.48 1.04 -3.11
C TYR A 38 15.80 2.03 -1.98
N PHE A 39 15.04 1.99 -0.89
CA PHE A 39 15.19 2.88 0.26
C PHE A 39 15.76 2.12 1.45
N GLU A 40 16.62 2.77 2.21
CA GLU A 40 17.04 2.28 3.52
C GLU A 40 15.89 2.49 4.53
N PRO A 41 15.61 1.51 5.43
CA PRO A 41 14.47 1.58 6.35
C PRO A 41 14.32 2.88 7.15
N ASP A 42 15.44 3.44 7.63
CA ASP A 42 15.45 4.63 8.48
C ASP A 42 15.15 5.95 7.72
N GLU A 43 15.31 5.93 6.40
CA GLU A 43 15.00 7.04 5.49
C GLU A 43 13.52 7.07 5.09
N VAL A 44 12.79 5.96 5.29
CA VAL A 44 11.40 5.84 4.89
C VAL A 44 10.47 6.55 5.88
N HIS A 45 9.71 7.50 5.37
CA HIS A 45 8.49 8.02 5.99
C HIS A 45 7.28 7.53 5.19
N ALA A 46 6.58 6.52 5.71
CA ALA A 46 5.42 5.96 5.05
C ALA A 46 4.14 6.66 5.50
N CYS A 47 3.24 6.94 4.55
CA CYS A 47 1.97 7.58 4.81
C CYS A 47 0.82 6.77 4.19
N ILE A 48 -0.23 6.50 4.96
CA ILE A 48 -1.39 5.71 4.55
C ILE A 48 -2.64 6.60 4.60
N VAL A 49 -3.43 6.58 3.53
CA VAL A 49 -4.71 7.28 3.45
C VAL A 49 -5.77 6.37 2.84
N THR A 50 -7.00 6.44 3.35
CA THR A 50 -8.16 5.75 2.75
C THR A 50 -9.14 6.77 2.19
N CYS A 51 -9.48 6.63 0.90
CA CYS A 51 -10.33 7.57 0.16
C CYS A 51 -11.53 6.86 -0.49
N GLY A 52 -12.59 7.60 -0.77
CA GLY A 52 -13.77 7.11 -1.49
C GLY A 52 -14.79 6.38 -0.60
N GLY A 53 -15.51 5.42 -1.19
CA GLY A 53 -16.51 4.62 -0.49
C GLY A 53 -15.89 3.58 0.44
N LEU A 54 -16.65 3.15 1.45
CA LEU A 54 -16.22 2.09 2.36
C LEU A 54 -16.36 0.72 1.68
N CYS A 55 -15.36 -0.13 1.89
CA CYS A 55 -15.33 -1.52 1.45
C CYS A 55 -14.86 -2.39 2.63
N PRO A 56 -15.39 -3.62 2.79
CA PRO A 56 -14.84 -4.56 3.76
C PRO A 56 -13.33 -4.78 3.55
N GLY A 57 -12.57 -4.79 4.65
CA GLY A 57 -11.13 -5.11 4.63
C GLY A 57 -10.18 -3.91 4.61
N LEU A 58 -10.68 -2.66 4.57
CA LEU A 58 -9.78 -1.47 4.61
C LEU A 58 -8.89 -1.46 5.86
N ASN A 59 -9.45 -1.78 7.03
CA ASN A 59 -8.66 -1.93 8.25
C ASN A 59 -7.64 -3.07 8.19
N THR A 60 -7.97 -4.18 7.53
CA THR A 60 -7.02 -5.27 7.29
C THR A 60 -5.85 -4.78 6.44
N VAL A 61 -6.12 -4.06 5.35
CA VAL A 61 -5.08 -3.47 4.49
C VAL A 61 -4.18 -2.53 5.29
N ILE A 62 -4.74 -1.60 6.08
CA ILE A 62 -3.97 -0.70 6.93
C ILE A 62 -3.07 -1.49 7.89
N ARG A 63 -3.63 -2.49 8.58
CA ARG A 63 -2.87 -3.32 9.52
C ARG A 63 -1.72 -4.06 8.84
N GLU A 64 -1.97 -4.75 7.73
CA GLU A 64 -0.94 -5.55 7.06
C GLU A 64 0.15 -4.67 6.46
N ILE A 65 -0.16 -3.47 5.97
CA ILE A 65 0.86 -2.50 5.52
C ILE A 65 1.73 -2.06 6.72
N VAL A 66 1.12 -1.65 7.83
CA VAL A 66 1.86 -1.18 9.02
C VAL A 66 2.74 -2.30 9.60
N CYS A 67 2.19 -3.51 9.74
CA CYS A 67 2.94 -4.67 10.22
C CYS A 67 4.05 -5.08 9.24
N GLY A 68 3.80 -5.05 7.93
CA GLY A 68 4.80 -5.36 6.92
C GLY A 68 5.96 -4.37 6.94
N LEU A 69 5.65 -3.07 6.91
CA LEU A 69 6.66 -2.00 7.00
C LEU A 69 7.50 -2.11 8.27
N SER A 70 6.87 -2.31 9.42
CA SER A 70 7.58 -2.36 10.71
C SER A 70 8.34 -3.67 10.91
N HIS A 71 7.70 -4.83 10.77
CA HIS A 71 8.30 -6.12 11.12
C HIS A 71 9.21 -6.69 10.03
N MET A 72 8.90 -6.46 8.74
CA MET A 72 9.68 -7.03 7.64
C MET A 72 10.75 -6.07 7.14
N TYR A 73 10.44 -4.78 7.10
CA TYR A 73 11.33 -3.76 6.53
C TYR A 73 11.96 -2.84 7.58
N GLY A 74 11.64 -2.95 8.87
CA GLY A 74 12.25 -2.13 9.92
C GLY A 74 11.84 -0.64 9.90
N VAL A 75 10.80 -0.28 9.15
CA VAL A 75 10.33 1.11 9.03
C VAL A 75 9.55 1.50 10.29
N ASN A 76 10.03 2.54 10.98
CA ASN A 76 9.45 2.98 12.26
C ASN A 76 8.58 4.23 12.14
N LYS A 77 8.66 4.98 11.04
CA LYS A 77 7.97 6.26 10.87
C LYS A 77 6.81 6.10 9.88
N ILE A 78 5.66 5.69 10.41
CA ILE A 78 4.46 5.40 9.64
C ILE A 78 3.31 6.29 10.14
N LEU A 79 2.69 7.03 9.23
CA LEU A 79 1.58 7.95 9.50
C LEU A 79 0.31 7.50 8.78
N GLY A 80 -0.83 7.74 9.41
CA GLY A 80 -2.16 7.66 8.80
C GLY A 80 -2.73 9.05 8.61
N ILE A 81 -3.40 9.30 7.48
CA ILE A 81 -4.08 10.56 7.19
C ILE A 81 -5.57 10.40 7.43
N GLU A 82 -6.13 11.25 8.28
CA GLU A 82 -7.53 11.16 8.67
C GLU A 82 -8.46 11.83 7.65
N GLY A 83 -9.58 11.19 7.33
CA GLY A 83 -10.64 11.78 6.51
C GLY A 83 -10.27 11.92 5.03
N GLY A 84 -9.50 10.98 4.48
CA GLY A 84 -9.13 10.95 3.06
C GLY A 84 -8.19 12.11 2.67
N TYR A 85 -8.24 12.56 1.41
CA TYR A 85 -7.33 13.61 0.92
C TYR A 85 -7.43 14.94 1.67
N ARG A 86 -8.58 15.23 2.30
CA ARG A 86 -8.77 16.45 3.10
C ARG A 86 -7.88 16.49 4.34
N GLY A 87 -7.47 15.32 4.85
CA GLY A 87 -6.58 15.23 5.99
C GLY A 87 -5.19 15.81 5.72
N PHE A 88 -4.71 15.77 4.47
CA PHE A 88 -3.44 16.40 4.10
C PHE A 88 -3.49 17.92 4.31
N TYR A 89 -4.59 18.57 3.94
CA TYR A 89 -4.70 20.04 4.02
C TYR A 89 -4.71 20.56 5.45
N ALA A 90 -5.28 19.79 6.37
CA ALA A 90 -5.32 20.12 7.79
C ALA A 90 -4.14 19.55 8.58
N ARG A 91 -3.26 18.77 7.92
CA ARG A 91 -2.17 17.99 8.55
C ARG A 91 -2.69 17.08 9.67
N ASN A 92 -3.87 16.50 9.46
CA ASN A 92 -4.50 15.56 10.40
C ASN A 92 -3.85 14.19 10.24
N THR A 93 -2.77 13.98 10.98
CA THR A 93 -1.99 12.74 10.96
C THR A 93 -2.09 12.00 12.28
N VAL A 94 -2.17 10.67 12.21
CA VAL A 94 -2.05 9.77 13.37
C VAL A 94 -0.83 8.86 13.19
N ALA A 95 -0.05 8.66 14.26
CA ALA A 95 1.06 7.71 14.23
C ALA A 95 0.53 6.28 14.22
N LEU A 96 0.96 5.48 13.23
CA LEU A 96 0.56 4.08 13.08
C LEU A 96 1.70 3.17 13.54
N THR A 97 1.46 2.46 14.63
CA THR A 97 2.37 1.42 15.15
C THR A 97 1.70 0.05 15.08
N PRO A 98 2.46 -1.07 15.06
CA PRO A 98 1.87 -2.42 15.14
C PRO A 98 0.91 -2.59 16.31
N LYS A 99 1.21 -1.94 17.45
CA LYS A 99 0.33 -1.91 18.62
C LYS A 99 -0.97 -1.13 18.34
N PHE A 100 -0.87 0.03 17.71
CA PHE A 100 -2.04 0.86 17.37
C PHE A 100 -2.99 0.17 16.40
N VAL A 101 -2.45 -0.49 15.36
CA VAL A 101 -3.25 -1.24 14.39
C VAL A 101 -3.64 -2.64 14.87
N ASN A 102 -3.37 -2.97 16.12
CA ASN A 102 -3.78 -4.27 16.63
C ASN A 102 -5.31 -4.37 16.63
N ASP A 103 -5.83 -5.54 16.24
CA ASP A 103 -7.26 -5.84 16.18
C ASP A 103 -8.16 -4.97 15.28
N ILE A 104 -7.66 -3.94 14.59
CA ILE A 104 -8.50 -3.10 13.73
C ILE A 104 -9.16 -3.88 12.58
N HIS A 105 -8.51 -4.96 12.11
CA HIS A 105 -9.01 -5.87 11.09
C HIS A 105 -10.34 -6.57 11.48
N LYS A 106 -10.67 -6.61 12.77
CA LYS A 106 -11.93 -7.14 13.30
C LYS A 106 -13.09 -6.14 13.20
N ARG A 107 -12.80 -4.87 12.84
CA ARG A 107 -13.77 -3.77 12.76
C ARG A 107 -14.07 -3.43 11.31
N GLY A 108 -15.35 -3.13 11.03
CA GLY A 108 -15.77 -2.60 9.73
C GLY A 108 -15.28 -1.16 9.48
N GLY A 109 -15.38 -0.73 8.23
CA GLY A 109 -14.95 0.61 7.80
C GLY A 109 -13.43 0.78 7.78
N THR A 110 -12.97 1.99 8.08
CA THR A 110 -11.55 2.38 8.18
C THR A 110 -11.34 3.20 9.45
N ILE A 111 -10.29 2.90 10.22
CA ILE A 111 -9.90 3.67 11.42
C ILE A 111 -9.43 5.09 11.08
N LEU A 112 -9.01 5.34 9.84
CA LEU A 112 -8.58 6.66 9.37
C LEU A 112 -9.76 7.50 8.88
N GLY A 113 -10.97 6.94 8.79
CA GLY A 113 -12.06 7.59 8.07
C GLY A 113 -11.77 7.71 6.57
N THR A 114 -12.74 8.26 5.83
CA THR A 114 -12.61 8.45 4.38
C THR A 114 -13.39 9.69 3.96
N SER A 115 -12.99 10.29 2.83
CA SER A 115 -13.74 11.36 2.19
C SER A 115 -13.95 11.05 0.71
N ARG A 116 -15.03 11.59 0.15
CA ARG A 116 -15.24 11.72 -1.31
C ARG A 116 -14.86 13.12 -1.78
N GLY A 117 -14.56 13.22 -3.06
CA GLY A 117 -14.10 14.46 -3.71
C GLY A 117 -12.73 14.28 -4.33
N GLY A 118 -12.35 15.22 -5.19
CA GLY A 118 -11.01 15.26 -5.79
C GLY A 118 -9.92 15.57 -4.77
N HIS A 119 -8.69 15.68 -5.28
CA HIS A 119 -7.52 16.10 -4.53
C HIS A 119 -6.92 17.36 -5.15
N ASP A 120 -6.26 18.16 -4.33
CA ASP A 120 -5.43 19.28 -4.74
C ASP A 120 -3.98 18.85 -4.55
N THR A 121 -3.32 18.50 -5.66
CA THR A 121 -1.96 17.96 -5.65
C THR A 121 -0.98 18.94 -5.02
N SER A 122 -1.13 20.24 -5.28
CA SER A 122 -0.22 21.25 -4.74
C SER A 122 -0.22 21.25 -3.22
N LYS A 123 -1.39 21.12 -2.60
CA LYS A 123 -1.55 21.09 -1.15
C LYS A 123 -1.18 19.76 -0.49
N ILE A 124 -1.04 18.69 -1.27
CA ILE A 124 -0.62 17.37 -0.75
C ILE A 124 0.91 17.24 -0.81
N VAL A 125 1.54 17.84 -1.81
CA VAL A 125 2.98 17.70 -2.09
C VAL A 125 3.82 18.82 -1.48
N ASP A 126 3.20 19.94 -1.08
CA ASP A 126 3.84 21.04 -0.33
C ASP A 126 4.48 20.59 1.00
#